data_AF-V9F2N8-F1
#
_entry.id   AF-V9F2N8-F1
#
_cell.length_a   1.000
_cell.length_b   1.000
_cell.length_c   1.000
_cell.angle_alpha   90.00
_cell.angle_beta   90.00
_cell.angle_gamma   90.00
#
_symmetry.space_group_name_H-M   'P 1'
#
loop_
_entity.id
_entity.type
_entity.pdbx_description
1 polymer ?
#
loop_
_entity_poly.entity_id
_entity_poly.type
_entity_poly.pdbx_seq_one_letter_code
_entity_poly.pdbx_strand_id
1 'polypeptide(L)'
;MPLVVVCGIPAAGKTTVATALVGHLKRQLPDQDVLCISPATVNVDKTKGYADSRAEKNTRSALKAAVEKVVNTKTIVVLDALNYTKGERYELFCKAKAESTTYCVVYVDTPMEIALQRNAASEENLGPKLLQELAARFEVPMDKNRWDSPLFRLTPDDFAVDGAGIPLDAITDAIRFGKTVKAGLATKAAPAAETSFLQALDEVTNAVVEALLTNQRDAGVADGLRVPPHTVKNELRLTRPLSTAEARRHRRQYIKITRLRPCAVADIGDLFVEYLNQQA
;
A
#
# COMPACT_ATOMS: atom_id res chain seq x y z
N MET A 1 6.14 0.78 -5.01
CA MET A 1 6.37 -0.12 -6.14
C MET A 1 5.43 -1.31 -6.02
N PRO A 2 4.91 -1.75 -7.15
CA PRO A 2 3.57 -2.33 -7.28
C PRO A 2 3.34 -3.67 -6.61
N LEU A 3 2.09 -3.89 -6.19
CA LEU A 3 1.52 -5.21 -5.94
C LEU A 3 0.68 -5.65 -7.15
N VAL A 4 1.06 -6.76 -7.77
CA VAL A 4 0.31 -7.44 -8.83
C VAL A 4 -0.35 -8.68 -8.25
N VAL A 5 -1.68 -8.75 -8.34
CA VAL A 5 -2.48 -9.88 -7.85
C VAL A 5 -3.00 -10.65 -9.05
N VAL A 6 -2.48 -11.85 -9.28
CA VAL A 6 -2.99 -12.75 -10.32
C VAL A 6 -4.10 -13.60 -9.73
N CYS A 7 -5.28 -13.62 -10.33
CA CYS A 7 -6.43 -14.38 -9.83
C CYS A 7 -7.09 -15.23 -10.92
N GLY A 8 -7.84 -16.25 -10.51
CA GLY A 8 -8.50 -17.19 -11.40
C GLY A 8 -8.68 -18.56 -10.76
N ILE A 9 -9.54 -19.39 -11.35
CA ILE A 9 -9.81 -20.76 -10.88
C ILE A 9 -8.53 -21.64 -10.88
N PRO A 10 -8.48 -22.74 -10.12
CA PRO A 10 -7.34 -23.66 -10.20
C PRO A 10 -7.10 -24.12 -11.65
N ALA A 11 -5.84 -24.35 -12.00
CA ALA A 11 -5.41 -24.70 -13.38
C ALA A 11 -5.74 -23.69 -14.50
N ALA A 12 -6.13 -22.45 -14.18
CA ALA A 12 -6.38 -21.40 -15.19
C ALA A 12 -5.13 -20.93 -15.97
N GLY A 13 -3.90 -21.21 -15.50
CA GLY A 13 -2.66 -20.68 -16.11
C GLY A 13 -2.08 -19.45 -15.41
N LYS A 14 -2.50 -19.17 -14.17
CA LYS A 14 -1.97 -18.09 -13.33
C LYS A 14 -0.44 -18.13 -13.18
N THR A 15 0.11 -19.31 -12.90
CA THR A 15 1.55 -19.50 -12.73
C THR A 15 2.32 -19.20 -14.02
N THR A 16 1.78 -19.53 -15.20
CA THR A 16 2.35 -19.13 -16.50
C THR A 16 2.43 -17.60 -16.59
N VAL A 17 1.33 -16.92 -16.29
CA VAL A 17 1.26 -15.45 -16.33
C VAL A 17 2.23 -14.82 -15.34
N ALA A 18 2.23 -15.29 -14.09
CA ALA A 18 3.11 -14.78 -13.05
C ALA A 18 4.59 -15.00 -13.37
N THR A 19 4.96 -16.19 -13.88
CA THR A 19 6.34 -16.53 -14.22
C THR A 19 6.84 -15.70 -15.40
N ALA A 20 6.03 -15.57 -16.46
CA ALA A 20 6.36 -14.73 -17.62
C ALA A 20 6.55 -13.27 -17.20
N LEU A 21 5.64 -12.74 -16.36
CA LEU A 21 5.73 -11.38 -15.83
C LEU A 21 6.98 -11.18 -14.98
N VAL A 22 7.28 -12.07 -14.04
CA VAL A 22 8.48 -11.96 -13.19
C VAL A 22 9.75 -12.01 -14.05
N GLY A 23 9.83 -12.92 -15.02
CA GLY A 23 10.97 -13.02 -15.94
C GLY A 23 11.13 -11.79 -16.84
N HIS A 24 10.02 -11.18 -17.26
CA HIS A 24 10.03 -9.93 -18.02
C HIS A 24 10.49 -8.74 -17.16
N LEU A 25 9.93 -8.58 -15.96
CA LEU A 25 10.27 -7.49 -15.04
C LEU A 25 11.75 -7.54 -14.62
N LYS A 26 12.28 -8.73 -14.31
CA LYS A 26 13.71 -8.89 -13.98
C LYS A 26 14.64 -8.51 -15.14
N ARG A 27 14.20 -8.71 -16.40
CA ARG A 27 14.98 -8.32 -17.59
C ARG A 27 14.90 -6.82 -17.87
N GLN A 28 13.71 -6.23 -17.78
CA GLN A 28 13.52 -4.81 -18.07
C GLN A 28 13.96 -3.88 -16.93
N LEU A 29 13.93 -4.37 -15.68
CA LEU A 29 14.19 -3.59 -14.47
C LEU A 29 15.24 -4.32 -13.59
N PRO A 30 16.50 -4.43 -14.05
CA PRO A 30 17.52 -5.20 -13.33
C PRO A 30 17.85 -4.63 -11.94
N ASP A 31 17.67 -3.32 -11.74
CA ASP A 31 17.95 -2.65 -10.46
C ASP A 31 16.78 -2.68 -9.47
N GLN A 32 15.67 -3.35 -9.82
CA GLN A 32 14.47 -3.41 -8.99
C GLN A 32 14.30 -4.79 -8.35
N ASP A 33 13.94 -4.81 -7.08
CA ASP A 33 13.59 -6.05 -6.40
C ASP A 33 12.25 -6.57 -6.92
N VAL A 34 12.26 -7.72 -7.58
CA VAL A 34 11.06 -8.41 -8.08
C VAL A 34 10.89 -9.72 -7.33
N LEU A 35 9.82 -9.81 -6.54
CA LEU A 35 9.48 -10.98 -5.75
C LEU A 35 8.19 -11.63 -6.26
N CYS A 36 8.22 -12.95 -6.41
CA CYS A 36 7.04 -13.75 -6.66
C CYS A 36 6.65 -14.46 -5.36
N ILE A 37 5.40 -14.31 -4.93
CA ILE A 37 4.83 -15.03 -3.79
C ILE A 37 3.80 -16.01 -4.34
N SER A 38 3.94 -17.27 -3.97
CA SER A 38 3.04 -18.37 -4.33
C SER A 38 2.93 -19.37 -3.17
N PRO A 39 1.98 -20.34 -3.21
CA PRO A 39 1.90 -21.39 -2.18
C PRO A 39 3.24 -22.07 -1.90
N ALA A 40 4.02 -22.37 -2.95
CA ALA A 40 5.34 -22.98 -2.80
C ALA A 40 6.31 -22.10 -1.99
N THR A 41 6.31 -20.78 -2.20
CA THR A 41 7.21 -19.84 -1.49
C THR A 41 6.88 -19.68 0.00
N VAL A 42 5.65 -20.04 0.40
CA VAL A 42 5.21 -20.07 1.80
C VAL A 42 5.14 -21.49 2.35
N ASN A 43 5.81 -22.45 1.70
CA ASN A 43 5.89 -23.86 2.07
C ASN A 43 4.52 -24.54 2.19
N VAL A 44 3.58 -24.15 1.33
CA VAL A 44 2.26 -24.77 1.22
C VAL A 44 2.18 -25.60 -0.05
N ASP A 45 1.99 -26.91 0.13
CA ASP A 45 1.58 -27.80 -0.94
C ASP A 45 0.15 -27.47 -1.38
N LYS A 46 -0.11 -27.34 -2.69
CA LYS A 46 -1.43 -26.91 -3.18
C LYS A 46 -2.52 -27.95 -2.92
N THR A 47 -2.22 -29.24 -2.98
CA THR A 47 -3.23 -30.29 -2.75
C THR A 47 -3.66 -30.29 -1.28
N LYS A 48 -2.70 -30.15 -0.36
CA LYS A 48 -2.96 -30.10 1.09
C LYS A 48 -3.50 -28.75 1.54
N GLY A 49 -3.00 -27.66 0.97
CA GLY A 49 -3.33 -26.29 1.31
C GLY A 49 -4.77 -25.89 0.98
N TYR A 50 -5.46 -26.68 0.15
CA TYR A 50 -6.86 -26.48 -0.22
C TYR A 50 -7.74 -27.70 0.07
N ALA A 51 -7.25 -28.70 0.81
CA ALA A 51 -7.98 -29.95 1.07
C ALA A 51 -9.26 -29.76 1.91
N ASP A 52 -9.29 -28.74 2.76
CA ASP A 52 -10.44 -28.38 3.58
C ASP A 52 -10.46 -26.87 3.89
N SER A 53 -11.57 -26.39 4.46
CA SER A 53 -11.77 -24.97 4.79
C SER A 53 -10.73 -24.39 5.76
N ARG A 54 -10.15 -25.20 6.65
CA ARG A 54 -9.13 -24.76 7.61
C ARG A 54 -7.78 -24.62 6.93
N ALA A 55 -7.37 -25.62 6.16
CA ALA A 55 -6.15 -25.58 5.36
C ALA A 55 -6.19 -24.40 4.38
N GLU A 56 -7.31 -24.23 3.69
CA GLU A 56 -7.56 -23.13 2.76
C GLU A 56 -7.41 -21.77 3.45
N LYS A 57 -8.05 -21.58 4.61
CA LYS A 57 -7.90 -20.35 5.41
C LYS A 57 -6.45 -20.10 5.79
N ASN A 58 -5.74 -21.13 6.26
CA ASN A 58 -4.33 -21.01 6.65
C ASN A 58 -3.44 -20.62 5.47
N THR A 59 -3.67 -21.23 4.29
CA THR A 59 -2.96 -20.92 3.05
C THR A 59 -3.14 -19.46 2.67
N ARG A 60 -4.38 -18.95 2.70
CA ARG A 60 -4.67 -17.52 2.44
C ARG A 60 -3.96 -16.60 3.42
N SER A 61 -4.02 -16.92 4.72
CA SER A 61 -3.36 -16.14 5.76
C SER A 61 -1.84 -16.12 5.59
N ALA A 62 -1.22 -17.24 5.23
CA ALA A 62 0.22 -17.35 4.99
C ALA A 62 0.65 -16.50 3.78
N LEU A 63 -0.08 -16.60 2.66
CA LEU A 63 0.19 -15.81 1.46
C LEU A 63 0.05 -14.31 1.72
N LYS A 64 -1.03 -13.90 2.41
CA LYS A 64 -1.25 -12.50 2.80
C LYS A 64 -0.12 -12.00 3.69
N ALA A 65 0.27 -12.75 4.72
CA ALA A 65 1.35 -12.36 5.62
C ALA A 65 2.69 -12.22 4.89
N ALA A 66 2.98 -13.11 3.93
CA ALA A 66 4.18 -13.01 3.11
C ALA A 66 4.18 -11.74 2.26
N VAL A 67 3.04 -11.41 1.62
CA VAL A 67 2.87 -10.16 0.86
C VAL A 67 3.04 -8.95 1.77
N GLU A 68 2.38 -8.94 2.93
CA GLU A 68 2.40 -7.82 3.86
C GLU A 68 3.80 -7.48 4.37
N LYS A 69 4.67 -8.50 4.47
CA LYS A 69 6.06 -8.36 4.91
C LYS A 69 6.95 -7.66 3.88
N VAL A 70 6.66 -7.81 2.58
CA VAL A 70 7.56 -7.36 1.51
C VAL A 70 7.01 -6.21 0.67
N VAL A 71 5.70 -5.99 0.62
CA VAL A 71 5.12 -4.87 -0.14
C VAL A 71 5.57 -3.55 0.47
N ASN A 72 6.19 -2.72 -0.37
CA ASN A 72 6.68 -1.39 0.00
C ASN A 72 6.84 -0.50 -1.26
N THR A 73 7.43 0.68 -1.11
CA THR A 73 7.61 1.61 -2.24
C THR A 73 8.73 1.25 -3.21
N LYS A 74 9.59 0.28 -2.90
CA LYS A 74 10.83 -0.12 -3.60
C LYS A 74 10.83 -1.55 -4.20
N THR A 75 9.88 -2.40 -3.82
CA THR A 75 9.81 -3.80 -4.29
C THR A 75 8.58 -4.01 -5.16
N ILE A 76 8.72 -4.72 -6.29
CA ILE A 76 7.63 -5.22 -7.11
C ILE A 76 7.25 -6.61 -6.63
N VAL A 77 5.99 -6.79 -6.25
CA VAL A 77 5.49 -8.05 -5.70
C VAL A 77 4.43 -8.63 -6.63
N VAL A 78 4.66 -9.84 -7.13
CA VAL A 78 3.70 -10.61 -7.92
C VAL A 78 3.15 -11.75 -7.06
N LEU A 79 1.85 -11.73 -6.79
CA LEU A 79 1.16 -12.78 -6.03
C LEU A 79 0.50 -13.78 -6.99
N ASP A 80 1.12 -14.95 -7.12
CA ASP A 80 0.59 -16.13 -7.83
C ASP A 80 -0.17 -17.04 -6.86
N ALA A 81 -1.46 -16.80 -6.71
CA ALA A 81 -2.35 -17.60 -5.89
C ALA A 81 -3.76 -17.64 -6.48
N LEU A 82 -4.69 -18.37 -5.86
CA LEU A 82 -6.08 -18.38 -6.33
C LEU A 82 -6.72 -16.98 -6.26
N ASN A 83 -6.51 -16.23 -5.16
CA ASN A 83 -7.02 -14.87 -4.93
C ASN A 83 -8.52 -14.74 -5.30
N TYR A 84 -9.30 -15.72 -4.90
CA TYR A 84 -10.59 -16.06 -5.51
C TYR A 84 -11.77 -15.44 -4.79
N THR A 85 -11.60 -15.00 -3.54
CA THR A 85 -12.63 -14.20 -2.89
C THR A 85 -12.35 -12.70 -3.04
N LYS A 86 -13.43 -11.95 -3.18
CA LYS A 86 -13.49 -10.50 -3.17
C LYS A 86 -12.88 -9.92 -1.88
N GLY A 87 -13.09 -10.60 -0.75
CA GLY A 87 -12.54 -10.21 0.54
C GLY A 87 -11.01 -10.24 0.56
N GLU A 88 -10.39 -11.31 0.05
CA GLU A 88 -8.92 -11.42 -0.05
C GLU A 88 -8.32 -10.28 -0.88
N ARG A 89 -8.90 -10.02 -2.06
CA ARG A 89 -8.41 -8.96 -2.95
C ARG A 89 -8.58 -7.58 -2.33
N TYR A 90 -9.67 -7.35 -1.59
CA TYR A 90 -9.87 -6.09 -0.85
C TYR A 90 -8.81 -5.88 0.25
N GLU A 91 -8.45 -6.93 0.99
CA GLU A 91 -7.40 -6.84 2.02
C GLU A 91 -6.02 -6.53 1.39
N LEU A 92 -5.68 -7.17 0.27
CA LEU A 92 -4.46 -6.90 -0.48
C LEU A 92 -4.44 -5.46 -1.03
N PHE A 93 -5.57 -4.97 -1.54
CA PHE A 93 -5.73 -3.58 -1.94
C PHE A 93 -5.54 -2.62 -0.76
N CYS A 94 -6.09 -2.93 0.42
CA CYS A 94 -5.90 -2.13 1.62
C CYS A 94 -4.43 -2.06 2.03
N LYS A 95 -3.69 -3.16 1.93
CA LYS A 95 -2.24 -3.15 2.16
C LYS A 95 -1.50 -2.29 1.14
N ALA A 96 -1.79 -2.45 -0.15
CA ALA A 96 -1.19 -1.61 -1.19
C ALA A 96 -1.49 -0.11 -0.97
N LYS A 97 -2.71 0.20 -0.52
CA LYS A 97 -3.12 1.54 -0.12
C LYS A 97 -2.33 2.09 1.06
N ALA A 98 -2.13 1.29 2.11
CA ALA A 98 -1.35 1.67 3.29
C ALA A 98 0.10 2.02 2.91
N GLU A 99 0.70 1.23 2.03
CA GLU A 99 2.07 1.44 1.52
C GLU A 99 2.16 2.49 0.41
N SER A 100 1.05 3.15 0.08
CA SER A 100 0.96 4.16 -0.99
C SER A 100 1.53 3.69 -2.33
N THR A 101 1.26 2.42 -2.67
CA THR A 101 1.77 1.79 -3.89
C THR A 101 0.67 1.55 -4.94
N THR A 102 1.08 1.20 -6.14
CA THR A 102 0.20 0.76 -7.24
C THR A 102 -0.31 -0.65 -6.97
N TYR A 103 -1.53 -0.92 -7.42
CA TYR A 103 -2.21 -2.20 -7.25
C TYR A 103 -2.84 -2.60 -8.58
N CYS A 104 -2.54 -3.80 -9.04
CA CYS A 104 -2.99 -4.32 -10.34
C CYS A 104 -3.57 -5.72 -10.16
N VAL A 105 -4.82 -5.93 -10.60
CA VAL A 105 -5.43 -7.25 -10.68
C VAL A 105 -5.32 -7.78 -12.10
N VAL A 106 -4.72 -8.95 -12.25
CA VAL A 106 -4.67 -9.71 -13.51
C VAL A 106 -5.57 -10.93 -13.36
N TYR A 107 -6.69 -10.93 -14.07
CA TYR A 107 -7.66 -12.03 -14.04
C TYR A 107 -7.40 -13.00 -15.18
N VAL A 108 -7.11 -14.26 -14.86
CA VAL A 108 -6.99 -15.34 -15.82
C VAL A 108 -8.33 -16.08 -15.91
N ASP A 109 -9.11 -15.70 -16.91
CA ASP A 109 -10.48 -16.12 -17.18
C ASP A 109 -10.51 -17.38 -18.04
N THR A 110 -10.30 -18.53 -17.40
CA THR A 110 -10.29 -19.82 -18.08
C THR A 110 -11.60 -20.57 -17.86
N PRO A 111 -12.27 -21.05 -18.92
CA PRO A 111 -13.42 -21.94 -18.80
C PRO A 111 -13.10 -23.20 -17.99
N MET A 112 -14.07 -23.67 -17.20
CA MET A 112 -13.92 -24.86 -16.35
C MET A 112 -13.42 -26.09 -17.11
N GLU A 113 -13.94 -26.31 -18.33
CA GLU A 113 -13.58 -27.46 -19.16
C GLU A 113 -12.08 -27.47 -19.48
N ILE A 114 -11.53 -26.33 -19.90
CA ILE A 114 -10.09 -26.18 -20.19
C ILE A 114 -9.27 -26.34 -18.91
N ALA A 115 -9.73 -25.78 -17.79
CA ALA A 115 -9.05 -25.93 -16.50
C ALA A 115 -8.99 -27.40 -16.04
N LEU A 116 -10.07 -28.17 -16.22
CA LEU A 116 -10.11 -29.61 -15.93
C LEU A 116 -9.15 -30.40 -16.83
N GLN A 117 -9.12 -30.10 -18.13
CA GLN A 117 -8.18 -30.73 -19.08
C GLN A 117 -6.73 -30.46 -18.69
N ARG A 118 -6.38 -29.20 -18.39
CA ARG A 118 -5.03 -28.81 -17.93
C ARG A 118 -4.66 -29.48 -16.60
N ASN A 119 -5.61 -29.56 -15.68
CA ASN A 119 -5.41 -30.20 -14.39
C ASN A 119 -5.12 -31.70 -14.53
N ALA A 120 -5.82 -32.40 -15.44
CA ALA A 120 -5.60 -33.82 -15.70
C ALA A 120 -4.20 -34.11 -16.30
N ALA A 121 -3.64 -33.14 -17.04
CA ALA A 121 -2.29 -33.23 -17.61
C ALA A 121 -1.18 -32.75 -16.64
N SER A 122 -1.52 -32.23 -15.46
CA SER A 122 -0.57 -31.69 -14.48
C SER A 122 -0.10 -32.76 -13.50
N GLU A 123 1.17 -32.73 -13.10
CA GLU A 123 1.73 -33.62 -12.07
C GLU A 123 1.12 -33.37 -10.67
N GLU A 124 0.71 -32.14 -10.36
CA GLU A 124 0.09 -31.79 -9.07
C GLU A 124 -1.36 -32.30 -8.96
N ASN A 125 -2.01 -32.60 -10.10
CA ASN A 125 -3.40 -33.06 -10.27
C ASN A 125 -4.32 -32.86 -9.04
N LEU A 126 -4.99 -31.72 -8.97
CA LEU A 126 -6.03 -31.51 -7.96
C LEU A 126 -7.21 -32.43 -8.28
N GLY A 127 -7.75 -33.14 -7.29
CA GLY A 127 -8.94 -33.96 -7.51
C GLY A 127 -10.04 -33.17 -8.23
N PRO A 128 -10.63 -33.66 -9.35
CA PRO A 128 -11.56 -32.88 -10.18
C PRO A 128 -12.72 -32.26 -9.40
N LYS A 129 -13.22 -32.98 -8.39
CA LYS A 129 -14.25 -32.50 -7.47
C LYS A 129 -13.79 -31.28 -6.67
N LEU A 130 -12.58 -31.33 -6.09
CA LEU A 130 -12.01 -30.21 -5.34
C LEU A 130 -11.80 -28.99 -6.23
N LEU A 131 -11.33 -29.19 -7.47
CA LEU A 131 -11.18 -28.12 -8.44
C LEU A 131 -12.52 -27.42 -8.70
N GLN A 132 -13.57 -28.21 -8.96
CA GLN A 132 -14.92 -27.68 -9.18
C GLN A 132 -15.47 -26.93 -7.96
N GLU A 133 -15.27 -27.46 -6.75
CA GLU A 133 -15.68 -26.80 -5.49
C GLU A 133 -14.92 -25.48 -5.25
N LEU A 134 -13.62 -25.42 -5.55
CA LEU A 134 -12.84 -24.18 -5.47
C LEU A 134 -13.31 -23.16 -6.52
N ALA A 135 -13.54 -23.61 -7.75
CA ALA A 135 -13.99 -22.76 -8.84
C ALA A 135 -15.42 -22.24 -8.64
N ALA A 136 -16.33 -23.03 -8.05
CA ALA A 136 -17.68 -22.59 -7.69
C ALA A 136 -17.68 -21.47 -6.63
N ARG A 137 -16.61 -21.37 -5.83
CA ARG A 137 -16.40 -20.32 -4.83
C ARG A 137 -15.65 -19.10 -5.38
N PHE A 138 -15.24 -19.13 -6.66
CA PHE A 138 -14.52 -18.02 -7.29
C PHE A 138 -15.45 -16.84 -7.55
N GLU A 139 -15.17 -15.72 -6.90
CA GLU A 139 -15.86 -14.45 -7.09
C GLU A 139 -15.12 -13.64 -8.15
N VAL A 140 -15.68 -13.59 -9.37
CA VAL A 140 -15.11 -12.89 -10.52
C VAL A 140 -14.85 -11.41 -10.18
N PRO A 141 -13.62 -10.88 -10.43
CA PRO A 141 -13.31 -9.48 -10.22
C PRO A 141 -14.26 -8.55 -11.00
N MET A 142 -14.71 -7.46 -10.37
CA MET A 142 -15.74 -6.57 -10.95
C MET A 142 -15.18 -5.19 -11.32
N ASP A 143 -15.32 -4.80 -12.58
CA ASP A 143 -14.84 -3.50 -13.11
C ASP A 143 -15.36 -2.28 -12.35
N LYS A 144 -16.59 -2.36 -11.84
CA LYS A 144 -17.23 -1.25 -11.09
C LYS A 144 -16.51 -0.95 -9.77
N ASN A 145 -15.80 -1.92 -9.22
CA ASN A 145 -15.05 -1.75 -7.98
C ASN A 145 -13.62 -1.34 -8.36
N ARG A 146 -13.25 -0.08 -8.13
CA ARG A 146 -11.88 0.40 -8.43
C ARG A 146 -10.76 -0.49 -7.85
N TRP A 147 -10.99 -1.09 -6.68
CA TRP A 147 -10.04 -1.96 -6.00
C TRP A 147 -10.11 -3.43 -6.45
N ASP A 148 -11.16 -3.81 -7.18
CA ASP A 148 -11.38 -5.19 -7.67
C ASP A 148 -11.38 -5.26 -9.20
N SER A 149 -11.17 -4.13 -9.89
CA SER A 149 -11.24 -4.08 -11.35
C SER A 149 -10.08 -4.89 -11.93
N PRO A 150 -10.36 -5.91 -12.77
CA PRO A 150 -9.34 -6.66 -13.48
C PRO A 150 -8.75 -5.77 -14.58
N LEU A 151 -7.69 -5.03 -14.27
CA LEU A 151 -6.99 -4.17 -15.23
C LEU A 151 -6.56 -4.93 -16.49
N PHE A 152 -6.30 -6.24 -16.32
CA PHE A 152 -6.07 -7.17 -17.40
C PHE A 152 -6.94 -8.41 -17.19
N ARG A 153 -7.71 -8.79 -18.21
CA ARG A 153 -8.44 -10.05 -18.28
C ARG A 153 -7.83 -10.86 -19.42
N LEU A 154 -7.33 -12.05 -19.10
CA LEU A 154 -6.65 -12.95 -20.03
C LEU A 154 -7.43 -14.26 -20.12
N THR A 155 -7.79 -14.64 -21.33
CA THR A 155 -8.40 -15.92 -21.68
C THR A 155 -7.34 -16.88 -22.22
N PRO A 156 -7.62 -18.19 -22.32
CA PRO A 156 -6.69 -19.15 -22.90
C PRO A 156 -6.23 -18.83 -24.33
N ASP A 157 -7.00 -18.07 -25.10
CA ASP A 157 -6.67 -17.71 -26.47
C ASP A 157 -5.72 -16.50 -26.54
N ASP A 158 -5.59 -15.74 -25.45
CA ASP A 158 -4.72 -14.56 -25.40
C ASP A 158 -3.24 -14.92 -25.21
N PHE A 159 -2.92 -16.14 -24.75
CA PHE A 159 -1.54 -16.54 -24.50
C PHE A 159 -1.26 -18.04 -24.64
N ALA A 160 -0.06 -18.36 -25.10
CA ALA A 160 0.46 -19.72 -25.21
C ALA A 160 1.05 -20.24 -23.88
N VAL A 161 1.35 -21.53 -23.84
CA VAL A 161 1.87 -22.23 -22.63
C VAL A 161 3.21 -21.66 -22.16
N ASP A 162 4.02 -21.12 -23.07
CA ASP A 162 5.29 -20.46 -22.78
C ASP A 162 5.13 -18.99 -22.32
N GLY A 163 3.89 -18.49 -22.28
CA GLY A 163 3.56 -17.11 -21.92
C GLY A 163 3.63 -16.12 -23.07
N ALA A 164 3.88 -16.56 -24.32
CA ALA A 164 3.77 -15.68 -25.48
C ALA A 164 2.33 -15.17 -25.64
N GLY A 165 2.16 -13.89 -25.97
CA GLY A 165 0.85 -13.23 -26.11
C GLY A 165 0.40 -12.45 -24.86
N ILE A 166 0.97 -12.75 -23.68
CA ILE A 166 0.69 -11.96 -22.48
C ILE A 166 1.14 -10.50 -22.70
N PRO A 167 0.31 -9.48 -22.38
CA PRO A 167 0.64 -8.07 -22.57
C PRO A 167 1.60 -7.57 -21.46
N LEU A 168 2.81 -8.12 -21.42
CA LEU A 168 3.80 -7.92 -20.36
C LEU A 168 4.23 -6.46 -20.22
N ASP A 169 4.45 -5.75 -21.32
CA ASP A 169 4.79 -4.32 -21.32
C ASP A 169 3.65 -3.48 -20.76
N ALA A 170 2.41 -3.76 -21.17
CA ALA A 170 1.24 -3.02 -20.68
C ALA A 170 1.00 -3.25 -19.18
N ILE A 171 1.20 -4.49 -18.69
CA ILE A 171 1.16 -4.78 -17.26
C ILE A 171 2.27 -4.01 -16.54
N THR A 172 3.49 -3.99 -17.09
CA THR A 172 4.63 -3.24 -16.55
C THR A 172 4.34 -1.73 -16.46
N ASP A 173 3.74 -1.16 -17.49
CA ASP A 173 3.35 0.25 -17.51
C ASP A 173 2.25 0.57 -16.49
N ALA A 174 1.22 -0.28 -16.42
CA ALA A 174 0.14 -0.11 -15.44
C ALA A 174 0.66 -0.11 -14.00
N ILE A 175 1.70 -0.90 -13.72
CA ILE A 175 2.24 -1.04 -12.37
C ILE A 175 3.28 0.04 -12.04
N ARG A 176 4.00 0.58 -13.04
CA ARG A 176 4.99 1.67 -12.86
C ARG A 176 4.38 3.06 -12.90
N PHE A 177 3.48 3.29 -13.86
CA PHE A 177 2.91 4.60 -14.16
C PHE A 177 1.44 4.71 -13.78
N GLY A 178 0.83 3.62 -13.29
CA GLY A 178 -0.54 3.63 -12.78
C GLY A 178 -0.73 4.54 -11.57
N LYS A 179 -1.99 4.88 -11.30
CA LYS A 179 -2.36 5.72 -10.15
C LYS A 179 -2.07 4.99 -8.84
N THR A 180 -1.12 5.49 -8.06
CA THR A 180 -0.86 5.01 -6.69
C THR A 180 -2.13 5.07 -5.86
N VAL A 181 -2.42 4.02 -5.10
CA VAL A 181 -3.52 4.03 -4.15
C VAL A 181 -3.02 4.73 -2.88
N LYS A 182 -3.36 6.01 -2.70
CA LYS A 182 -2.89 6.76 -1.54
C LYS A 182 -3.70 6.37 -0.30
N ALA A 183 -3.00 6.08 0.80
CA ALA A 183 -3.62 5.99 2.12
C ALA A 183 -4.43 7.26 2.38
N GLY A 184 -5.67 7.11 2.85
CA GLY A 184 -6.37 8.25 3.41
C GLY A 184 -5.58 8.72 4.63
N LEU A 185 -5.61 10.01 4.95
CA LEU A 185 -4.88 10.55 6.11
C LEU A 185 -5.28 9.88 7.46
N ALA A 186 -6.35 9.08 7.48
CA ALA A 186 -6.80 8.27 8.62
C ALA A 186 -6.19 6.85 8.71
N THR A 187 -5.49 6.37 7.68
CA THR A 187 -4.92 5.00 7.61
C THR A 187 -3.39 4.96 7.62
N LYS A 188 -2.72 6.11 7.61
CA LYS A 188 -1.31 6.13 8.02
C LYS A 188 -1.27 5.77 9.49
N ALA A 189 -0.63 4.66 9.85
CA ALA A 189 -0.26 4.42 11.23
C ALA A 189 0.43 5.68 11.73
N ALA A 190 -0.12 6.29 12.79
CA ALA A 190 0.57 7.39 13.43
C ALA A 190 1.98 6.88 13.77
N PRO A 191 3.05 7.67 13.53
CA PRO A 191 4.33 7.39 14.15
C PRO A 191 4.06 7.07 15.61
N ALA A 192 4.62 5.98 16.14
CA ALA A 192 4.45 5.64 17.54
C ALA A 192 4.80 6.89 18.35
N ALA A 193 3.79 7.53 18.93
CA ALA A 193 3.99 8.78 19.63
C ALA A 193 4.94 8.46 20.77
N GLU A 194 6.11 9.10 20.78
CA GLU A 194 7.05 9.00 21.90
C GLU A 194 6.28 9.27 23.19
N THR A 195 6.58 8.54 24.26
CA THR A 195 5.89 8.66 25.55
C THR A 195 5.84 10.10 26.09
N SER A 196 6.76 10.95 25.64
CA SER A 196 6.89 12.38 25.95
C SER A 196 6.20 13.34 24.97
N PHE A 197 5.55 12.87 23.90
CA PHE A 197 5.08 13.72 22.79
C PHE A 197 4.14 14.85 23.25
N LEU A 198 3.17 14.56 24.13
CA LEU A 198 2.22 15.58 24.60
C LEU A 198 2.89 16.65 25.45
N GLN A 199 3.89 16.26 26.24
CA GLN A 199 4.69 17.19 27.04
C GLN A 199 5.54 18.06 26.11
N ALA A 200 6.28 17.44 25.18
CA ALA A 200 7.10 18.16 24.22
C ALA A 200 6.28 19.10 23.32
N LEU A 201 5.07 18.69 22.90
CA LEU A 201 4.15 19.53 22.14
C LEU A 201 3.75 20.79 22.90
N ASP A 202 3.43 20.66 24.18
CA ASP A 202 3.04 21.80 25.01
C ASP A 202 4.22 22.76 25.23
N GLU A 203 5.38 22.21 25.63
CA GLU A 203 6.62 22.95 25.90
C GLU A 203 7.13 23.70 24.66
N VAL A 204 7.31 23.00 23.53
CA VAL A 204 7.85 23.56 22.30
C VAL A 204 6.94 24.65 21.74
N THR A 205 5.63 24.40 21.66
CA THR A 205 4.69 25.40 21.13
C THR A 205 4.59 26.62 22.04
N ASN A 206 4.74 26.46 23.35
CA ASN A 206 4.75 27.59 24.28
C ASN A 206 6.02 28.43 24.10
N ALA A 207 7.20 27.79 24.00
CA ALA A 207 8.47 28.47 23.76
C ALA A 207 8.45 29.32 22.47
N VAL A 208 7.87 28.79 21.38
CA VAL A 208 7.72 29.55 20.12
C VAL A 208 6.80 30.76 20.29
N VAL A 209 5.67 30.62 20.99
CA VAL A 209 4.75 31.75 21.24
C VAL A 209 5.42 32.82 22.12
N GLU A 210 6.16 32.42 23.16
CA GLU A 210 6.88 33.35 24.01
C GLU A 210 7.97 34.11 23.25
N ALA A 211 8.76 33.40 22.44
CA ALA A 211 9.78 34.03 21.59
C ALA A 211 9.18 35.03 20.59
N LEU A 212 8.06 34.65 19.95
CA LEU A 212 7.32 35.53 19.05
C LEU A 212 6.80 36.79 19.74
N LEU A 213 6.15 36.66 20.90
CA LEU A 213 5.59 37.81 21.61
C LEU A 213 6.69 38.73 22.17
N THR A 214 7.83 38.17 22.58
CA THR A 214 9.00 38.95 23.01
C THR A 214 9.61 39.71 21.85
N ASN A 215 9.88 39.04 20.72
CA ASN A 215 10.41 39.70 19.53
C ASN A 215 9.48 40.82 19.04
N GLN A 216 8.16 40.61 19.12
CA GLN A 216 7.18 41.64 18.77
C GLN A 216 7.19 42.88 19.65
N ARG A 217 7.64 42.76 20.90
CA ARG A 217 7.82 43.92 21.78
C ARG A 217 9.11 44.66 21.47
N ASP A 218 10.17 43.93 21.15
CA ASP A 218 11.53 44.48 21.05
C ASP A 218 11.86 45.00 19.64
N ALA A 219 11.42 44.28 18.60
CA ALA A 219 11.86 44.50 17.22
C ALA A 219 10.70 44.67 16.22
N GLY A 220 9.45 44.49 16.66
CA GLY A 220 8.27 44.61 15.78
C GLY A 220 7.90 43.30 15.10
N VAL A 221 7.49 43.31 13.83
CA VAL A 221 6.94 42.11 13.20
C VAL A 221 7.99 40.99 13.13
N ALA A 222 7.60 39.77 13.56
CA ALA A 222 8.48 38.61 13.53
C ALA A 222 8.61 38.06 12.09
N ASP A 223 9.52 38.66 11.32
CA ASP A 223 9.94 38.20 10.00
C ASP A 223 11.42 37.75 10.03
N GLY A 224 11.66 36.49 9.68
CA GLY A 224 12.96 35.82 9.81
C GLY A 224 13.29 35.30 11.21
N LEU A 225 12.33 35.27 12.15
CA LEU A 225 12.60 34.85 13.53
C LEU A 225 12.73 33.32 13.66
N ARG A 226 13.89 32.86 14.14
CA ARG A 226 14.12 31.48 14.56
C ARG A 226 14.10 31.38 16.08
N VAL A 227 13.62 30.24 16.57
CA VAL A 227 13.56 29.87 17.98
C VAL A 227 14.37 28.59 18.22
N PRO A 228 15.72 28.64 18.29
CA PRO A 228 16.53 27.49 18.68
C PRO A 228 16.32 27.12 20.16
N PRO A 229 16.43 25.82 20.55
CA PRO A 229 16.73 24.67 19.69
C PRO A 229 15.50 24.10 18.96
N HIS A 230 14.32 24.71 19.14
CA HIS A 230 13.04 24.16 18.70
C HIS A 230 12.77 24.25 17.20
N THR A 231 13.42 25.19 16.51
CA THR A 231 13.27 25.42 15.08
C THR A 231 14.64 25.33 14.43
N VAL A 232 14.76 24.45 13.45
CA VAL A 232 16.03 24.13 12.78
C VAL A 232 15.92 24.44 11.29
N LYS A 233 14.78 24.12 10.68
CA LYS A 233 14.54 24.26 9.24
C LYS A 233 13.75 25.51 8.91
N ASN A 234 12.81 25.91 9.78
CA ASN A 234 11.85 26.96 9.51
C ASN A 234 12.06 28.20 10.40
N GLU A 235 11.58 29.34 9.90
CA GLU A 235 11.56 30.62 10.62
C GLU A 235 10.19 31.29 10.46
N LEU A 236 9.81 32.09 11.45
CA LEU A 236 8.58 32.85 11.43
C LEU A 236 8.71 33.98 10.41
N ARG A 237 7.70 34.11 9.54
CA ARG A 237 7.63 35.09 8.45
C ARG A 237 6.28 35.77 8.46
N LEU A 238 6.02 36.52 9.53
CA LEU A 238 4.76 37.22 9.69
C LEU A 238 4.79 38.54 8.92
N THR A 239 3.67 38.90 8.31
CA THR A 239 3.50 40.19 7.61
C THR A 239 2.95 41.28 8.52
N ARG A 240 2.42 40.90 9.69
CA ARG A 240 1.83 41.76 10.71
C ARG A 240 2.07 41.19 12.11
N PRO A 241 1.99 42.00 13.18
CA PRO A 241 2.07 41.47 14.53
C PRO A 241 0.80 40.67 14.89
N LEU A 242 0.98 39.59 15.63
CA LEU A 242 -0.11 38.82 16.25
C LEU A 242 -0.35 39.29 17.68
N SER A 243 -1.60 39.56 18.04
CA SER A 243 -1.95 39.82 19.44
C SER A 243 -1.71 38.58 20.31
N THR A 244 -1.51 38.79 21.61
CA THR A 244 -1.40 37.70 22.60
C THR A 244 -2.60 36.73 22.52
N ALA A 245 -3.79 37.26 22.23
CA ALA A 245 -5.00 36.45 22.09
C ALA A 245 -4.98 35.57 20.82
N GLU A 246 -4.55 36.13 19.68
CA GLU A 246 -4.39 35.39 18.42
C GLU A 246 -3.32 34.30 18.54
N ALA A 247 -2.12 34.63 19.02
CA ALA A 247 -1.03 33.66 19.16
C ALA A 247 -1.43 32.47 20.05
N ARG A 248 -2.10 32.74 21.18
CA ARG A 248 -2.62 31.69 22.06
C ARG A 248 -3.76 30.89 21.43
N ARG A 249 -4.62 31.52 20.61
CA ARG A 249 -5.69 30.83 19.88
C ARG A 249 -5.11 29.87 18.84
N HIS A 250 -4.15 30.33 18.03
CA HIS A 250 -3.46 29.51 17.04
C HIS A 250 -2.72 28.34 17.69
N ARG A 251 -2.04 28.56 18.83
CA ARG A 251 -1.44 27.49 19.62
C ARG A 251 -2.45 26.42 20.03
N ARG A 252 -3.59 26.82 20.63
CA ARG A 252 -4.65 25.86 21.03
C ARG A 252 -5.20 25.07 19.85
N GLN A 253 -5.41 25.71 18.70
CA GLN A 253 -5.90 25.07 17.49
C GLN A 253 -4.88 24.06 16.94
N TYR A 254 -3.60 24.45 16.88
CA TYR A 254 -2.52 23.57 16.47
C TYR A 254 -2.38 22.35 17.38
N ILE A 255 -2.40 22.54 18.71
CA ILE A 255 -2.35 21.43 19.67
C ILE A 255 -3.52 20.47 19.43
N LYS A 256 -4.74 20.97 19.23
CA LYS A 256 -5.92 20.14 18.97
C LYS A 256 -5.76 19.31 17.68
N ILE A 257 -5.23 19.90 16.61
CA ILE A 257 -5.03 19.22 15.33
C ILE A 257 -3.91 18.18 15.46
N THR A 258 -2.79 18.54 16.08
CA THR A 258 -1.60 17.68 16.18
C THR A 258 -1.80 16.52 17.17
N ARG A 259 -2.67 16.69 18.18
CA ARG A 259 -3.11 15.55 19.04
C ARG A 259 -3.81 14.45 18.26
N LEU A 260 -4.51 14.78 17.17
CA LEU A 260 -5.16 13.78 16.31
C LEU A 260 -4.18 13.10 15.36
N ARG A 261 -3.01 13.71 15.11
CA ARG A 261 -1.96 13.22 14.22
C ARG A 261 -0.57 13.60 14.76
N PRO A 262 -0.01 12.80 15.68
CA PRO A 262 1.32 13.05 16.22
C PRO A 262 2.40 13.09 15.15
N CYS A 263 3.41 13.94 15.36
CA CYS A 263 4.64 14.00 14.57
C CYS A 263 5.84 13.62 15.45
N ALA A 264 7.03 13.50 14.85
CA ALA A 264 8.26 13.32 15.63
C ALA A 264 8.52 14.57 16.50
N VAL A 265 9.03 14.38 17.71
CA VAL A 265 9.27 15.47 18.66
C VAL A 265 10.20 16.54 18.09
N ALA A 266 11.21 16.11 17.32
CA ALA A 266 12.17 17.00 16.64
C ALA A 266 11.51 17.93 15.60
N ASP A 267 10.37 17.54 15.02
CA ASP A 267 9.71 18.32 13.97
C ASP A 267 8.61 19.25 14.51
N ILE A 268 8.26 19.19 15.80
CA ILE A 268 7.13 19.95 16.39
C ILE A 268 7.27 21.45 16.15
N GLY A 269 8.45 22.01 16.41
CA GLY A 269 8.68 23.46 16.32
C GLY A 269 8.66 23.94 14.87
N ASP A 270 9.34 23.23 13.97
CA ASP A 270 9.35 23.56 12.54
C ASP A 270 7.94 23.52 11.92
N LEU A 271 7.13 22.51 12.27
CA LEU A 271 5.74 22.38 11.80
C LEU A 271 4.82 23.43 12.43
N PHE A 272 5.04 23.81 13.69
CA PHE A 272 4.24 24.85 14.33
C PHE A 272 4.53 26.24 13.74
N VAL A 273 5.78 26.54 13.42
CA VAL A 273 6.17 27.76 12.70
C VAL A 273 5.54 27.80 11.32
N GLU A 274 5.57 26.69 10.58
CA GLU A 274 4.91 26.60 9.27
C GLU A 274 3.40 26.85 9.39
N TYR A 275 2.76 26.28 10.41
CA TYR A 275 1.36 26.55 10.70
C TYR A 275 1.11 28.03 10.97
N LEU A 276 1.90 28.67 11.84
CA LEU A 276 1.75 30.11 12.15
C LEU A 276 1.91 30.99 10.91
N ASN A 277 2.88 30.68 10.04
CA ASN A 277 3.10 31.39 8.77
C ASN A 277 1.90 31.28 7.81
N GLN A 278 1.11 30.20 7.90
CA GLN A 278 -0.11 30.05 7.10
C GLN A 278 -1.34 30.78 7.68
N GLN A 279 -1.27 31.21 8.94
CA GLN A 279 -2.38 31.92 9.61
C GLN A 279 -2.23 33.44 9.60
N ALA A 280 -1.07 33.94 9.17
CA ALA A 280 -0.64 35.33 9.31
C ALA A 280 -1.04 36.20 8.10
#